data_AF-A0A819QE32-F1
#
_entry.id   AF-A0A819QE32-F1
#
_cell.length_a   1.000
_cell.length_b   1.000
_cell.length_c   1.000
_cell.angle_alpha   90.00
_cell.angle_beta   90.00
_cell.angle_gamma   90.00
#
_symmetry.space_group_name_H-M   'P 1'
#
loop_
_entity.id
_entity.type
_entity.pdbx_description
1 polymer ?
#
loop_
_entity_poly.entity_id
_entity_poly.type
_entity_poly.pdbx_seq_one_letter_code
_entity_poly.pdbx_strand_id
1 'polypeptide(L)'
;MISYGPEPAHCLYSIDISNIEIRICITNSNDISYENLFSIQKVILHKDFNPNTYKNDIALIRLDRSIIQMLYLPRFTHIYVFTSE
;
A
#
# COMPACT_ATOMS: atom_id res chain seq x y z
N MET A 1 15.93 -5.97 -0.13
CA MET A 1 15.52 -4.68 -0.73
C MET A 1 14.27 -4.21 0.02
N ILE A 2 13.78 -2.98 -0.16
CA ILE A 2 12.56 -2.51 0.51
C ILE A 2 11.68 -1.91 -0.60
N SER A 3 10.45 -2.37 -0.73
CA SER A 3 9.51 -1.93 -1.76
C SER A 3 8.59 -0.83 -1.21
N TYR A 4 8.37 0.21 -2.01
CA TYR A 4 7.48 1.34 -1.68
C TYR A 4 6.45 1.56 -2.78
N GLY A 5 5.22 1.93 -2.40
CA GLY A 5 4.13 2.30 -3.32
C GLY A 5 3.52 3.66 -2.95
N PRO A 6 3.14 4.51 -3.93
CA PRO A 6 2.43 5.76 -3.69
C PRO A 6 0.93 5.53 -3.50
N GLU A 7 0.37 6.08 -2.43
CA GLU A 7 -1.06 6.07 -2.12
C GLU A 7 -1.51 7.49 -1.74
N PRO A 8 -2.81 7.82 -1.80
CA PRO A 8 -3.30 9.09 -1.24
C PRO A 8 -3.05 9.16 0.27
N ALA A 9 -2.59 10.31 0.76
CA ALA A 9 -2.36 10.53 2.19
C ALA A 9 -3.66 10.53 2.99
N HIS A 10 -4.77 11.02 2.42
CA HIS A 10 -6.05 11.06 3.11
C HIS A 10 -6.57 9.64 3.44
N CYS A 11 -6.23 8.63 2.63
CA CYS A 11 -6.57 7.24 2.90
C CYS A 11 -5.84 6.69 4.11
N LEU A 12 -4.65 7.20 4.45
CA LEU A 12 -3.79 6.62 5.48
C LEU A 12 -3.60 7.52 6.71
N TYR A 13 -4.02 8.78 6.64
CA TYR A 13 -3.76 9.80 7.66
C TYR A 13 -4.33 9.44 9.04
N SER A 14 -5.47 8.74 9.09
CA SER A 14 -6.15 8.38 10.35
C SER A 14 -6.20 6.87 10.60
N ILE A 15 -5.40 6.07 9.88
CA ILE A 15 -5.45 4.60 10.01
C ILE A 15 -4.32 4.09 10.91
N ASP A 16 -4.68 3.21 11.83
CA ASP A 16 -3.74 2.48 12.66
C ASP A 16 -3.10 1.34 11.86
N ILE A 17 -1.79 1.44 11.64
CA ILE A 17 -1.01 0.58 10.74
C ILE A 17 -1.06 -0.89 11.18
N SER A 18 -1.25 -1.13 12.49
CA SER A 18 -1.29 -2.48 13.08
C SER A 18 -2.45 -3.33 12.56
N ASN A 19 -3.49 -2.72 12.00
CA ASN A 19 -4.69 -3.40 11.52
C ASN A 19 -4.78 -3.48 10.00
N ILE A 20 -3.74 -3.06 9.26
CA ILE A 20 -3.77 -3.03 7.80
C ILE A 20 -2.93 -4.16 7.22
N GLU A 21 -3.57 -4.96 6.36
CA GLU A 21 -2.90 -5.92 5.50
C GLU A 21 -2.96 -5.46 4.05
N ILE A 22 -1.84 -5.58 3.33
CA ILE A 22 -1.78 -5.23 1.91
C ILE A 22 -1.74 -6.51 1.09
N ARG A 23 -2.62 -6.60 0.08
CA ARG A 23 -2.60 -7.65 -0.93
C ARG A 23 -2.06 -7.10 -2.25
N ILE A 24 -1.04 -7.74 -2.80
CA ILE A 24 -0.37 -7.30 -4.04
C ILE A 24 -0.36 -8.44 -5.04
N CYS A 25 -0.32 -8.12 -6.33
CA CYS A 25 -0.30 -9.10 -7.42
C CYS A 25 -1.50 -10.07 -7.45
N ILE A 26 -2.64 -9.64 -6.90
CA ILE A 26 -3.88 -10.42 -6.98
C ILE A 26 -4.65 -10.07 -8.26
N THR A 27 -5.16 -11.09 -8.93
CA THR A 27 -6.11 -10.94 -10.06
C THR A 27 -7.56 -11.09 -9.61
N ASN A 28 -7.76 -11.72 -8.45
CA ASN A 28 -9.06 -11.97 -7.85
C ASN A 28 -9.04 -11.47 -6.40
N SER A 29 -10.03 -10.68 -6.00
CA SER A 29 -10.15 -10.17 -4.62
C SER A 29 -10.32 -11.28 -3.58
N ASN A 30 -10.78 -12.46 -3.99
CA ASN A 30 -10.87 -13.66 -3.14
C ASN A 30 -9.56 -14.46 -3.08
N ASP A 31 -8.48 -13.98 -3.71
CA ASP A 31 -7.18 -14.61 -3.58
C ASP A 31 -6.67 -14.47 -2.13
N ILE A 32 -6.65 -15.60 -1.43
CA ILE A 32 -6.23 -15.75 -0.03
C ILE A 32 -4.79 -16.25 0.08
N SER A 33 -4.03 -16.24 -1.02
CA SER A 33 -2.67 -16.77 -1.04
C SER A 33 -1.76 -15.90 -0.15
N TYR A 34 -1.18 -16.52 0.88
CA TYR A 34 -0.28 -15.85 1.83
C TYR A 34 0.95 -15.21 1.16
N GLU A 35 1.33 -15.70 -0.03
CA GLU A 35 2.41 -15.12 -0.83
C GLU A 35 2.13 -13.70 -1.31
N ASN A 36 0.84 -13.33 -1.40
CA ASN A 36 0.36 -12.03 -1.84
C ASN A 36 0.00 -11.09 -0.69
N LEU A 37 -0.04 -11.59 0.56
CA LEU A 37 -0.27 -10.81 1.77
C LEU A 37 1.04 -10.19 2.27
N PHE A 38 1.04 -8.89 2.57
CA PHE A 38 2.18 -8.15 3.09
C PHE A 38 1.76 -7.29 4.27
N SER A 39 2.61 -7.24 5.30
CA SER A 39 2.41 -6.36 6.45
C SER A 39 3.07 -5.01 6.20
N ILE A 40 2.46 -3.95 6.72
CA ILE A 40 3.01 -2.61 6.62
C ILE A 40 4.06 -2.40 7.70
N GLN A 41 5.28 -2.09 7.30
CA GLN A 41 6.34 -1.67 8.22
C GLN A 41 6.21 -0.20 8.62
N LYS A 42 5.84 0.67 7.67
CA LYS A 42 5.72 2.11 7.91
C LYS A 42 4.85 2.79 6.86
N VAL A 43 4.04 3.75 7.31
CA VAL A 43 3.41 4.75 6.43
C VAL A 43 4.17 6.07 6.57
N ILE A 44 4.43 6.72 5.44
CA ILE A 44 5.12 8.01 5.36
C ILE A 44 4.21 8.96 4.60
N LEU A 45 3.49 9.82 5.32
CA LEU A 45 2.69 10.88 4.71
C LEU A 45 3.60 11.98 4.17
N HIS A 46 3.17 12.67 3.11
CA HIS A 46 3.85 13.88 2.66
C HIS A 46 3.88 14.91 3.80
N LYS A 47 5.05 15.47 4.08
CA LYS A 47 5.25 16.42 5.20
C LYS A 47 4.32 17.64 5.16
N ASP A 48 3.96 18.09 3.96
CA ASP A 48 3.09 19.22 3.70
C ASP A 48 1.64 18.80 3.36
N PHE A 49 1.26 17.55 3.66
CA PHE A 49 -0.12 17.09 3.51
C PHE A 49 -1.04 17.92 4.40
N ASN A 50 -2.12 18.45 3.81
CA ASN A 50 -3.11 19.23 4.54
C ASN A 50 -4.50 18.60 4.37
N PRO A 51 -5.08 18.00 5.43
CA PRO A 51 -6.36 17.28 5.35
C PRO A 51 -7.56 18.20 5.06
N ASN A 52 -7.45 19.50 5.32
CA ASN A 52 -8.55 20.45 5.06
C ASN A 52 -8.60 20.89 3.58
N THR A 53 -7.47 20.86 2.88
CA THR A 53 -7.35 21.34 1.50
C THR A 53 -6.99 20.22 0.51
N TYR A 54 -6.76 19.00 1.01
CA TYR A 54 -6.22 17.86 0.27
C TYR A 54 -4.93 18.19 -0.50
N LYS A 55 -4.22 19.24 -0.07
CA LYS A 55 -2.95 19.60 -0.67
C LYS A 55 -1.92 18.53 -0.34
N ASN A 56 -1.16 18.13 -1.35
CA ASN A 56 -0.10 17.13 -1.26
C ASN A 56 -0.61 15.79 -0.73
N ASP A 57 -1.73 15.34 -1.29
CA ASP A 57 -2.39 14.07 -1.00
C ASP A 57 -1.60 12.88 -1.57
N ILE A 58 -0.43 12.62 -0.98
CA ILE A 58 0.45 11.52 -1.32
C ILE A 58 1.12 10.98 -0.06
N ALA A 59 1.21 9.66 0.01
CA ALA A 59 1.85 8.90 1.06
C ALA A 59 2.63 7.75 0.44
N LEU A 60 3.68 7.32 1.13
CA LEU A 60 4.46 6.14 0.78
C LEU A 60 4.21 5.07 1.83
N ILE A 61 3.95 3.85 1.37
CA ILE A 61 3.88 2.69 2.24
C ILE A 61 5.16 1.89 2.09
N ARG A 62 5.75 1.51 3.23
CA ARG A 62 6.89 0.61 3.33
C ARG A 62 6.41 -0.76 3.78
N LEU A 63 6.71 -1.78 3.00
CA LEU A 63 6.39 -3.17 3.33
C LEU A 63 7.47 -3.80 4.23
N ASP A 64 7.06 -4.79 5.01
CA ASP A 64 7.92 -5.60 5.89
C ASP A 64 8.94 -6.45 5.11
N ARG A 65 8.56 -6.92 3.92
CA ARG A 65 9.41 -7.70 3.02
C ARG A 65 9.43 -7.14 1.59
N SER A 66 10.50 -7.49 0.85
CA SER A 66 10.59 -7.14 -0.58
C SER A 66 9.53 -7.88 -1.39
N ILE A 67 8.95 -7.20 -2.37
CA ILE A 67 8.21 -7.87 -3.44
C ILE A 67 9.25 -8.44 -4.41
N ILE A 68 9.46 -9.74 -4.38
CA ILE A 68 10.24 -10.43 -5.41
C ILE A 68 9.24 -10.76 -6.52
N GLN A 69 8.97 -9.79 -7.39
CA GLN A 69 8.09 -10.00 -8.53
C GLN A 69 8.85 -10.88 -9.53
N MET A 70 8.63 -12.20 -9.47
CA MET A 70 9.25 -13.15 -10.39
C MET A 70 8.60 -13.01 -11.78
N LEU A 71 9.18 -12.11 -12.57
CA LEU A 71 9.31 -12.10 -14.03
C LEU A 71 8.09 -11.98 -14.98
N TYR A 72 6.82 -11.89 -14.57
CA TYR A 72 5.71 -12.03 -15.57
C TYR A 72 4.46 -11.14 -15.51
N LEU A 73 4.50 -9.89 -15.00
CA LEU A 73 3.38 -8.98 -15.26
C LEU A 73 3.75 -7.87 -16.26
N PRO A 74 3.39 -8.02 -17.56
CA PRO A 74 3.31 -6.87 -18.44
C PRO A 74 2.05 -6.09 -18.06
N ARG A 75 2.21 -4.79 -17.79
CA ARG A 75 1.19 -3.77 -17.56
C ARG A 75 0.73 -3.57 -16.10
N PHE A 76 1.24 -2.46 -15.56
CA PHE A 76 0.62 -1.57 -14.58
C PHE A 76 -0.10 -2.27 -13.42
N THR A 77 0.68 -2.78 -12.47
CA THR A 77 0.13 -3.14 -11.17
C THR A 77 -0.17 -1.84 -10.41
N HIS A 78 -1.38 -1.31 -10.61
CA HIS A 78 -2.00 -0.41 -9.64
C HIS A 78 -2.02 -1.18 -8.31
N ILE A 79 -1.27 -0.68 -7.34
CA ILE A 79 -1.34 -1.19 -5.97
C ILE A 79 -2.71 -0.74 -5.46
N TYR A 80 -3.60 -1.70 -5.20
CA TYR A 80 -4.88 -1.42 -4.57
C TYR A 80 -4.75 -1.82 -3.10
N VAL A 81 -4.56 -0.84 -2.22
CA VAL A 81 -4.65 -1.07 -0.78
C VAL A 81 -6.12 -1.10 -0.41
N PHE A 82 -6.65 -2.28 -0.10
CA PHE A 82 -7.98 -2.41 0.52
C PHE A 82 -7.82 -2.12 2.01
N THR A 83 -8.41 -1.03 2.49
CA THR A 83 -8.59 -0.79 3.92
C THR A 83 -9.83 -1.57 4.35
N SER A 84 -9.72 -2.55 5.24
CA SER A 84 -10.89 -3.13 5.90
C SER A 84 -11.50 -2.09 6.83
N GLU A 85 -12.80 -1.84 6.68
CA GLU A 85 -13.63 -0.95 7.52
C GLU A 85 -13.51 -1.23 9.03
#